data_AF-A0A2L2Z5U5-F1
#
_entry.id   AF-A0A2L2Z5U5-F1
#
_cell.length_a   1.000
_cell.length_b   1.000
_cell.length_c   1.000
_cell.angle_alpha   90.00
_cell.angle_beta   90.00
_cell.angle_gamma   90.00
#
_symmetry.space_group_name_H-M   'P 1'
#
loop_
_entity.id
_entity.type
_entity.pdbx_description
1 polymer ?
#
loop_
_entity_poly.entity_id
_entity_poly.type
_entity_poly.pdbx_seq_one_letter_code
_entity_poly.pdbx_strand_id
1 'polypeptide(L)' 'KIADKTITRLENFVTTKAWNTYHRREKVIESCKRSLKDLQLDYVDLFLIHRPIAYKVGDDLFP' A
#
# COMPACT_ATOMS: atom_id res chain seq x y z
N LYS A 1 -10.96 4.85 16.19
CA LYS A 1 -11.94 4.11 15.37
C LYS A 1 -11.86 2.60 15.55
N ILE A 2 -10.73 1.93 15.27
CA ILE A 2 -10.57 0.51 15.63
C ILE A 2 -10.15 0.37 17.10
N ALA A 3 -9.22 1.20 17.57
CA ALA A 3 -8.69 1.14 18.95
C ALA A 3 -9.72 1.49 20.04
N ASP A 4 -10.66 2.39 19.76
CA ASP A 4 -11.80 2.75 20.62
C ASP A 4 -13.04 1.85 20.37
N LYS A 5 -12.89 0.78 19.57
CA LYS A 5 -13.92 -0.22 19.24
C LYS A 5 -15.20 0.33 18.62
N THR A 6 -15.16 1.52 18.01
CA THR A 6 -16.34 2.11 17.35
C THR A 6 -16.63 1.48 15.99
N ILE A 7 -15.61 0.93 15.32
CA ILE A 7 -15.74 0.12 14.10
C ILE A 7 -14.80 -1.08 14.17
N THR A 8 -15.21 -2.22 13.63
CA THR A 8 -14.35 -3.39 13.49
C THR A 8 -13.49 -3.32 12.23
N ARG A 9 -12.46 -4.17 12.14
CA ARG A 9 -11.62 -4.28 10.93
C ARG A 9 -12.43 -4.71 9.71
N LEU A 10 -13.44 -5.57 9.89
CA LEU A 10 -14.26 -6.09 8.79
C LEU A 10 -15.25 -5.06 8.23
N GLU A 11 -15.64 -4.07 9.04
CA GLU A 11 -16.51 -2.97 8.61
C GLU A 11 -15.75 -1.86 7.86
N ASN A 12 -14.41 -1.91 7.87
CA ASN A 12 -13.56 -0.91 7.25
C ASN A 12 -12.92 -1.47 5.98
N PHE A 13 -13.22 -0.88 4.82
CA PHE A 13 -12.60 -1.26 3.56
C PHE A 13 -11.37 -0.38 3.27
N VAL A 14 -10.18 -0.97 3.36
CA VAL A 14 -8.91 -0.26 3.19
C VAL A 14 -8.31 -0.55 1.83
N THR A 15 -8.13 0.50 1.03
CA THR A 15 -7.41 0.44 -0.26
C THR A 15 -6.07 1.14 -0.17
N THR A 16 -5.02 0.51 -0.70
CA THR A 16 -3.70 1.16 -0.91
C THR A 16 -3.15 0.86 -2.30
N LYS A 17 -2.03 1.50 -2.66
CA LYS A 17 -1.47 1.46 -4.02
C LYS A 17 0.05 1.41 -4.01
N ALA A 18 0.66 0.60 -4.88
CA ALA A 18 2.09 0.67 -5.17
C ALA A 18 2.40 1.96 -5.93
N TRP A 19 3.33 2.77 -5.42
CA TRP A 19 3.84 3.95 -6.14
C TRP A 19 4.63 3.56 -7.39
N ASN A 20 4.83 4.51 -8.28
CA ASN A 20 5.43 4.28 -9.61
C ASN A 20 6.88 3.76 -9.55
N THR A 21 7.60 3.98 -8.44
CA THR A 21 8.96 3.44 -8.21
C THR A 21 8.97 1.95 -7.83
N TYR A 22 7.81 1.34 -7.58
CA TYR A 22 7.65 -0.07 -7.16
C TYR A 22 7.07 -0.98 -8.25
N HIS A 23 7.07 -0.56 -9.52
CA HIS A 23 6.53 -1.37 -10.63
C HIS A 23 7.34 -2.63 -10.97
N ARG A 24 8.59 -2.73 -10.49
CA ARG A 24 9.37 -3.96 -10.67
C ARG A 24 8.74 -5.11 -9.88
N ARG A 25 8.65 -6.30 -10.47
CA ARG A 25 7.98 -7.48 -9.89
C ARG A 25 8.46 -7.79 -8.48
N GLU A 26 9.78 -7.73 -8.28
CA GLU A 26 10.45 -7.95 -7.00
C GLU A 26 10.15 -6.89 -5.93
N LYS A 27 9.75 -5.67 -6.36
CA LYS A 27 9.45 -4.53 -5.48
C LYS A 27 7.98 -4.45 -5.06
N VAL A 28 7.05 -5.04 -5.80
CA VAL A 28 5.60 -4.96 -5.50
C VAL A 28 5.28 -5.47 -4.09
N ILE A 29 5.83 -6.62 -3.70
CA ILE A 29 5.61 -7.20 -2.38
C ILE A 29 6.22 -6.34 -1.27
N GLU A 30 7.38 -5.73 -1.52
CA GLU A 30 8.01 -4.79 -0.58
C GLU A 30 7.11 -3.58 -0.31
N SER A 31 6.52 -3.00 -1.36
CA SER A 31 5.57 -1.88 -1.24
C SER A 31 4.33 -2.25 -0.43
N CYS A 32 3.78 -3.44 -0.65
CA CYS A 32 2.62 -3.94 0.10
C CYS A 32 2.97 -4.16 1.57
N LYS A 33 4.07 -4.86 1.88
CA LYS A 33 4.52 -5.09 3.25
C LYS A 33 4.80 -3.79 4.00
N ARG A 34 5.42 -2.81 3.33
CA ARG A 34 5.63 -1.47 3.89
C ARG A 34 4.31 -0.80 4.22
N SER A 35 3.35 -0.80 3.29
CA SER A 35 2.02 -0.23 3.50
C SER A 35 1.31 -0.88 4.71
N LEU A 36 1.37 -2.20 4.83
CA LEU A 36 0.79 -2.94 5.97
C LEU A 36 1.44 -2.54 7.31
N LYS A 37 2.76 -2.40 7.34
CA LYS A 37 3.50 -1.94 8.52
C LYS A 37 3.12 -0.50 8.91
N ASP A 38 3.10 0.40 7.92
CA ASP A 38 2.81 1.82 8.15
C ASP A 38 1.35 2.05 8.59
N LEU A 39 0.42 1.25 8.06
CA LEU A 39 -1.00 1.26 8.43
C LEU A 39 -1.31 0.45 9.71
N GLN A 40 -0.35 -0.34 10.21
CA GLN A 40 -0.53 -1.26 11.34
C GLN A 40 -1.68 -2.25 11.09
N LEU A 41 -1.71 -2.84 9.89
CA LEU A 41 -2.73 -3.81 9.46
C LEU A 41 -2.09 -5.11 9.00
N ASP A 42 -2.78 -6.23 9.22
CA ASP A 42 -2.35 -7.54 8.71
C ASP A 42 -2.67 -7.72 7.22
N TYR A 43 -3.71 -7.03 6.72
CA TYR A 43 -4.13 -7.07 5.33
C TYR A 43 -4.82 -5.77 4.89
N VAL A 44 -4.88 -5.54 3.57
CA VAL A 44 -5.72 -4.54 2.90
C VAL A 44 -6.75 -5.23 2.03
N ASP A 45 -7.90 -4.61 1.84
CA ASP A 45 -9.00 -5.17 1.06
C ASP A 45 -8.76 -5.03 -0.44
N LEU A 46 -7.99 -4.00 -0.85
CA LEU A 46 -7.59 -3.77 -2.24
C LEU A 46 -6.19 -3.16 -2.34
N PHE A 47 -5.36 -3.73 -3.21
CA PHE A 47 -4.02 -3.23 -3.54
C PHE A 47 -3.93 -2.94 -5.05
N LEU A 48 -3.64 -1.68 -5.41
CA LEU A 48 -3.64 -1.22 -6.79
C LEU A 48 -2.23 -0.82 -7.28
N ILE A 49 -2.09 -0.69 -8.59
CA ILE A 49 -1.00 0.07 -9.20
C ILE A 49 -1.43 1.55 -9.24
N HIS A 50 -0.61 2.48 -8.75
CA HIS A 50 -1.01 3.88 -8.64
C HIS A 50 -1.25 4.53 -10.03
N ARG A 51 -0.34 4.31 -10.98
CA ARG A 51 -0.47 4.78 -12.38
C ARG A 51 0.12 3.74 -13.33
N PRO A 52 -0.29 3.69 -14.60
CA PRO A 52 0.30 2.77 -15.59
C PRO A 52 1.66 3.27 -16.14
N ILE A 53 2.48 3.95 -15.33
CA ILE A 53 3.78 4.53 -15.73
C ILE A 53 4.82 4.19 -14.67
N ALA A 54 5.90 3.50 -15.05
CA ALA A 54 6.99 3.16 -14.13
C ALA A 54 7.98 4.32 -13.99
N TYR A 55 8.41 4.60 -12.76
CA TYR A 55 9.54 5.49 -12.45
C TYR A 55 10.79 4.67 -12.15
N LYS A 56 11.95 5.34 -12.15
CA LYS A 56 13.21 4.72 -11.73
C LYS A 56 13.07 4.23 -10.29
N VAL A 57 13.58 3.03 -9.99
CA VAL A 57 13.60 2.52 -8.61
C VAL A 57 14.50 3.41 -7.76
N GLY A 58 13.97 3.87 -6.63
CA GLY A 58 14.66 4.76 -5.70
C GLY A 58 13.68 5.49 -4.79
N ASP A 59 14.21 6.43 -4.03
CA ASP A 59 13.45 7.25 -3.08
C ASP A 59 12.92 8.55 -3.69
N ASP A 60 13.35 8.88 -4.92
CA ASP A 60 12.84 10.02 -5.67
C ASP A 60 11.36 9.79 -6.00
N LEU A 61 10.49 10.68 -5.53
CA LEU A 61 9.05 10.55 -5.74
C LEU A 61 8.63 10.81 -7.19
N PHE A 62 9.47 11.53 -7.93
CA PHE A 62 9.26 11.95 -9.31
C PHE A 62 10.53 11.68 -10.13
N PRO A 63 10.39 11.39 -11.44
CA PRO A 63 11.52 11.10 -12.32
C PRO A 63 12.40 12.32 -12.63
#